data_AF-A0A522AXA2-F1
#
_entry.id   AF-A0A522AXA2-F1
#
_cell.length_a   1.000
_cell.length_b   1.000
_cell.length_c   1.000
_cell.angle_alpha   90.00
_cell.angle_beta   90.00
_cell.angle_gamma   90.00
#
_symmetry.space_group_name_H-M   'P 1'
#
loop_
_entity.id
_entity.type
_entity.pdbx_description
1 polymer ?
#
loop_
_entity_poly.entity_id
_entity_poly.type
_entity_poly.pdbx_seq_one_letter_code
_entity_poly.pdbx_strand_id
1 'polypeptide(L)'
;MDYVGMLLRWTHFLAGITWIGLLYFFNLINAGFLKSLDGPTKNAVIPKLMPAALNWFRHGATVTVLAGLALYGYMYSKGGTGAVAVGIGGLLGIIMLVNVHAIIWPNQKRIIEAVSKTAKDGTPAPAEMAGWGRTALLASRVNFMLSIPMLFFMGAGSHFK
;
A
#
# COMPACT_ATOMS: atom_id res chain seq x y z
N MET A 1 11.48 10.79 29.65
CA MET A 1 11.49 10.02 28.39
C MET A 1 10.11 10.12 27.75
N ASP A 2 10.04 10.43 26.46
CA ASP A 2 8.77 10.52 25.72
C ASP A 2 8.35 9.15 25.15
N TYR A 3 7.80 8.30 26.01
CA TYR A 3 7.42 6.93 25.64
C TYR A 3 6.28 6.89 24.62
N VAL A 4 5.31 7.80 24.71
CA VAL A 4 4.17 7.87 23.80
C VAL A 4 4.63 8.25 22.39
N GLY A 5 5.42 9.33 22.26
CA GLY A 5 5.98 9.73 20.98
C GLY A 5 6.88 8.64 20.37
N MET A 6 7.63 7.92 21.20
CA MET A 6 8.47 6.79 20.76
C MET A 6 7.63 5.64 20.20
N LEU A 7 6.58 5.19 20.91
CA LEU A 7 5.70 4.11 20.46
C LEU A 7 4.95 4.45 19.17
N LEU A 8 4.48 5.70 19.02
CA LEU A 8 3.80 6.16 17.81
C LEU A 8 4.76 6.16 16.60
N ARG A 9 5.99 6.66 16.78
CA ARG A 9 7.04 6.63 15.74
C ARG A 9 7.37 5.20 15.32
N TRP A 10 7.59 4.30 16.28
CA TRP A 10 7.93 2.92 15.98
C TRP A 10 6.79 2.21 15.24
N THR A 11 5.55 2.40 15.70
CA THR A 11 4.37 1.85 15.02
C THR A 11 4.26 2.37 13.58
N HIS A 12 4.38 3.69 13.39
CA HIS A 12 4.36 4.30 12.06
C HIS A 12 5.46 3.75 11.15
N PHE A 13 6.67 3.58 11.68
CA PHE A 13 7.83 3.11 10.93
C PHE A 13 7.70 1.65 10.48
N LEU A 14 7.30 0.74 11.38
CA LEU A 14 7.11 -0.68 11.04
C LEU A 14 6.00 -0.86 10.01
N ALA A 15 4.85 -0.23 10.26
CA ALA A 15 3.73 -0.28 9.34
C ALA A 15 4.12 0.32 7.97
N GLY A 16 4.90 1.41 7.98
CA GLY A 16 5.39 2.07 6.77
C GLY A 16 6.30 1.17 5.96
N ILE A 17 7.24 0.45 6.60
CA ILE A 17 8.08 -0.55 5.93
C ILE A 17 7.23 -1.66 5.32
N THR A 18 6.26 -2.20 6.06
CA THR A 18 5.36 -3.24 5.52
C THR A 18 4.57 -2.73 4.31
N TRP A 19 4.01 -1.52 4.40
CA TRP A 19 3.22 -0.93 3.33
C TRP A 19 4.06 -0.65 2.08
N ILE A 20 5.12 0.13 2.21
CA ILE A 20 5.94 0.57 1.08
C ILE A 20 6.78 -0.59 0.54
N GLY A 21 7.26 -1.49 1.40
CA GLY A 21 7.95 -2.70 0.95
C GLY A 21 7.07 -3.58 0.06
N LEU A 22 5.82 -3.81 0.45
CA LEU A 22 4.87 -4.57 -0.38
C LEU A 22 4.49 -3.80 -1.66
N LEU A 23 4.38 -2.47 -1.60
CA LEU A 23 4.16 -1.64 -2.79
C LEU A 23 5.28 -1.84 -3.83
N TYR A 24 6.54 -1.83 -3.39
CA TYR A 24 7.70 -2.04 -4.24
C TYR A 24 7.73 -3.48 -4.77
N PHE A 25 7.48 -4.48 -3.91
CA PHE A 25 7.34 -5.87 -4.33
C PHE A 25 6.29 -6.02 -5.44
N PHE A 26 5.11 -5.41 -5.30
CA PHE A 26 4.06 -5.52 -6.30
C PHE A 26 4.44 -4.94 -7.67
N ASN A 27 5.13 -3.79 -7.66
CA ASN A 27 5.47 -3.07 -8.89
C ASN A 27 6.73 -3.60 -9.58
N LEU A 28 7.76 -3.96 -8.80
CA LEU A 28 9.06 -4.34 -9.33
C LEU A 28 9.18 -5.84 -9.60
N ILE A 29 8.51 -6.68 -8.81
CA ILE A 29 8.69 -8.14 -8.86
C ILE A 29 7.40 -8.84 -9.28
N ASN A 30 6.32 -8.67 -8.50
CA ASN A 30 5.12 -9.50 -8.62
C ASN A 30 4.44 -9.37 -9.99
N ALA A 31 4.32 -8.14 -10.53
CA ALA A 31 3.68 -7.94 -11.83
C ALA A 31 4.41 -8.65 -12.97
N GLY A 32 5.75 -8.63 -12.97
CA GLY A 32 6.58 -9.33 -13.93
C GLY A 32 6.49 -10.85 -13.75
N PHE A 33 6.63 -11.32 -12.51
CA PHE A 33 6.51 -12.72 -12.15
C PHE A 33 5.15 -13.31 -12.56
N LEU A 34 4.03 -12.67 -12.20
CA LEU A 34 2.72 -13.16 -12.60
C LEU A 34 2.53 -13.16 -14.12
N LYS A 35 3.15 -12.23 -14.86
CA LYS A 35 3.09 -12.23 -16.32
C LYS A 35 3.79 -13.45 -16.94
N SER A 36 4.86 -13.95 -16.33
CA SER A 36 5.61 -15.11 -16.85
C SER A 36 4.94 -16.46 -16.57
N LEU A 37 3.89 -16.51 -15.75
CA LEU A 37 3.18 -17.75 -15.43
C LEU A 37 2.09 -18.09 -16.46
N ASP A 38 1.91 -19.37 -16.73
CA ASP A 38 0.76 -19.92 -17.45
C ASP A 38 -0.53 -19.86 -16.61
N GLY A 39 -1.67 -20.13 -17.24
CA GLY A 39 -2.99 -20.08 -16.60
C GLY A 39 -3.14 -21.02 -15.40
N PRO A 40 -2.90 -22.34 -15.56
CA PRO A 40 -2.91 -23.30 -14.46
C PRO A 40 -2.04 -22.87 -13.27
N THR A 41 -0.81 -22.42 -13.50
CA THR A 41 0.07 -21.97 -12.40
C THR A 41 -0.48 -20.71 -11.70
N LYS A 42 -1.06 -19.76 -12.43
CA LYS A 42 -1.73 -18.59 -11.83
C LYS A 42 -2.87 -18.99 -10.90
N ASN A 43 -3.67 -19.98 -11.27
CA ASN A 43 -4.77 -20.49 -10.47
C ASN A 43 -4.30 -21.10 -9.14
N ALA A 44 -3.07 -21.61 -9.07
CA ALA A 44 -2.48 -22.10 -7.83
C ALA A 44 -1.83 -21.00 -6.98
N VAL A 45 -1.16 -20.03 -7.61
CA VAL A 45 -0.35 -19.00 -6.93
C VAL A 45 -1.21 -17.83 -6.44
N ILE A 46 -2.06 -17.26 -7.30
CA ILE A 46 -2.79 -16.02 -7.01
C ILE A 46 -3.70 -16.16 -5.78
N PRO A 47 -4.53 -17.22 -5.63
CA PRO A 47 -5.42 -17.36 -4.48
C PRO A 47 -4.69 -17.53 -3.14
N LYS A 48 -3.41 -17.92 -3.14
CA LYS A 48 -2.61 -18.07 -1.91
C LYS A 48 -1.78 -16.82 -1.62
N LEU A 49 -1.06 -16.31 -2.62
CA LEU A 49 -0.14 -15.19 -2.46
C LEU A 49 -0.89 -13.86 -2.30
N MET A 50 -1.85 -13.57 -3.19
CA MET A 50 -2.42 -12.23 -3.30
C MET A 50 -3.26 -11.85 -2.07
N PRO A 51 -4.15 -12.70 -1.52
CA PRO A 51 -4.90 -12.33 -0.32
C PRO A 51 -4.00 -12.03 0.88
N ALA A 52 -2.95 -12.83 1.09
CA ALA A 52 -2.01 -12.63 2.18
C ALA A 52 -1.25 -11.31 2.02
N ALA A 53 -0.63 -11.09 0.85
CA ALA A 53 0.15 -9.89 0.58
C ALA A 53 -0.73 -8.62 0.61
N LEU A 54 -1.92 -8.65 0.01
CA LEU A 54 -2.82 -7.49 -0.02
C LEU A 54 -3.43 -7.17 1.35
N ASN A 55 -3.64 -8.17 2.21
CA ASN A 55 -4.12 -7.94 3.56
C ASN A 55 -3.09 -7.17 4.40
N TRP A 56 -1.81 -7.57 4.32
CA TRP A 56 -0.72 -6.82 4.95
C TRP A 56 -0.52 -5.44 4.34
N PHE A 57 -0.60 -5.33 3.02
CA PHE A 57 -0.47 -4.06 2.31
C PHE A 57 -1.54 -3.04 2.72
N ARG A 58 -2.83 -3.43 2.71
CA ARG A 58 -3.93 -2.50 3.00
C ARG A 58 -3.97 -2.06 4.46
N HIS A 59 -3.71 -2.99 5.39
CA HIS A 59 -3.71 -2.69 6.81
C HIS A 59 -2.44 -1.97 7.23
N GLY A 60 -1.29 -2.34 6.67
CA GLY A 60 -0.04 -1.60 6.82
C GLY A 60 -0.22 -0.14 6.39
N ALA A 61 -0.88 0.11 5.26
CA ALA A 61 -1.20 1.47 4.82
C ALA A 61 -2.05 2.23 5.85
N THR A 62 -3.15 1.64 6.29
CA THR A 62 -4.06 2.25 7.28
C THR A 62 -3.33 2.56 8.59
N VAL A 63 -2.59 1.58 9.14
CA VAL A 63 -1.87 1.75 10.40
C VAL A 63 -0.78 2.81 10.27
N THR A 64 -0.05 2.86 9.15
CA THR A 64 0.97 3.90 8.90
C THR A 64 0.35 5.27 8.98
N VAL A 65 -0.71 5.54 8.22
CA VAL A 65 -1.32 6.87 8.17
C VAL A 65 -1.95 7.25 9.50
N LEU A 66 -2.68 6.35 10.16
CA LEU A 66 -3.30 6.65 11.46
C LEU A 66 -2.25 6.93 12.54
N ALA A 67 -1.19 6.12 12.62
CA ALA A 67 -0.09 6.37 13.54
C ALA A 67 0.63 7.68 13.22
N GLY A 68 0.78 8.01 11.94
CA GLY A 68 1.39 9.27 11.47
C GLY A 68 0.56 10.49 11.84
N LEU A 69 -0.76 10.44 11.66
CA LEU A 69 -1.69 11.50 12.07
C LEU A 69 -1.70 11.68 13.59
N ALA A 70 -1.75 10.58 14.34
CA ALA A 70 -1.68 10.61 15.80
C ALA A 70 -0.35 11.21 16.28
N LEU A 71 0.77 10.80 15.68
CA LEU A 71 2.09 11.36 15.98
C LEU A 71 2.16 12.85 15.65
N TYR A 72 1.64 13.26 14.49
CA TYR A 72 1.64 14.65 14.07
C TYR A 72 0.85 15.52 15.03
N GLY A 73 -0.36 15.08 15.43
CA GLY A 73 -1.19 15.78 16.41
C GLY A 73 -0.56 15.83 17.81
N TYR A 74 0.06 14.72 18.24
CA TYR A 74 0.77 14.65 19.52
C TYR A 74 1.95 15.62 19.60
N MET A 75 2.72 15.72 18.53
CA MET A 75 3.85 16.63 18.46
C MET A 75 3.38 18.10 18.31
N TYR A 76 2.28 18.34 17.58
CA TYR A 76 1.65 19.66 17.49
C TYR A 76 1.18 20.18 18.86
N SER A 77 0.55 19.33 19.68
CA SER A 77 0.07 19.71 21.02
C SER A 77 1.20 20.03 22.00
N LYS A 78 2.41 19.54 21.74
CA LYS A 78 3.64 19.88 22.48
C LYS A 78 4.39 21.09 21.91
N GLY A 79 3.81 21.80 20.94
CA GLY A 79 4.39 23.00 20.34
C GLY A 79 5.32 22.75 19.15
N GLY A 80 5.26 21.58 18.47
CA GLY A 80 6.07 21.40 17.27
C GLY A 80 5.71 20.27 16.29
N THR A 81 5.13 20.65 15.14
CA THR A 81 5.18 19.93 13.83
C THR A 81 5.06 20.88 12.62
N GLY A 82 5.38 22.16 12.78
CA GLY A 82 5.28 23.20 11.74
C GLY A 82 6.20 23.03 10.51
N ALA A 83 6.78 21.85 10.32
CA ALA A 83 7.59 21.51 9.16
C ALA A 83 6.68 21.24 7.95
N VAL A 84 6.65 22.20 7.01
CA VAL A 84 5.89 22.09 5.75
C VAL A 84 6.22 20.80 4.99
N ALA A 85 7.48 20.36 5.04
CA ALA A 85 7.92 19.10 4.44
C ALA A 85 7.14 17.88 4.99
N VAL A 86 6.96 17.76 6.32
CA VAL A 86 6.19 16.66 6.92
C VAL A 86 4.72 16.73 6.52
N GLY A 87 4.15 17.93 6.42
CA GLY A 87 2.79 18.13 5.93
C GLY A 87 2.59 17.64 4.49
N ILE A 88 3.53 17.96 3.60
CA ILE A 88 3.50 17.51 2.19
C ILE A 88 3.63 15.98 2.12
N GLY A 89 4.61 15.40 2.83
CA GLY A 89 4.78 13.94 2.91
C GLY A 89 3.52 13.25 3.44
N GLY A 90 2.95 13.77 4.52
CA GLY A 90 1.71 13.25 5.12
C GLY A 90 0.53 13.26 4.15
N LEU A 91 0.33 14.38 3.43
CA LEU A 91 -0.75 14.51 2.46
C LEU A 91 -0.60 13.49 1.31
N LEU A 92 0.61 13.34 0.77
CA LEU A 92 0.89 12.33 -0.26
C LEU A 92 0.58 10.92 0.25
N GLY A 93 0.96 10.61 1.51
CA GLY A 93 0.60 9.35 2.17
C GLY A 93 -0.92 9.14 2.27
N ILE A 94 -1.69 10.17 2.63
CA ILE A 94 -3.16 10.09 2.70
C ILE A 94 -3.77 9.84 1.32
N ILE A 95 -3.32 10.54 0.28
CA ILE A 95 -3.76 10.33 -1.11
C ILE A 95 -3.49 8.88 -1.52
N MET A 96 -2.29 8.39 -1.22
CA MET A 96 -1.91 7.01 -1.51
C MET A 96 -2.78 6.00 -0.76
N LEU A 97 -3.11 6.24 0.51
CA LEU A 97 -4.01 5.39 1.31
C LEU A 97 -5.41 5.33 0.69
N VAL A 98 -5.96 6.47 0.29
CA VAL A 98 -7.26 6.53 -0.39
C VAL A 98 -7.21 5.69 -1.67
N ASN A 99 -6.16 5.83 -2.47
CA ASN A 99 -5.97 5.02 -3.68
C ASN A 99 -5.88 3.51 -3.39
N VAL A 100 -5.25 3.10 -2.27
CA VAL A 100 -5.22 1.69 -1.82
C VAL A 100 -6.63 1.16 -1.60
N HIS A 101 -7.46 1.86 -0.81
CA HIS A 101 -8.77 1.36 -0.42
C HIS A 101 -9.86 1.59 -1.47
N ALA A 102 -9.79 2.67 -2.24
CA ALA A 102 -10.81 3.04 -3.23
C ALA A 102 -10.61 2.34 -4.58
N ILE A 103 -9.35 2.11 -5.01
CA ILE A 103 -9.06 1.62 -6.37
C ILE A 103 -8.34 0.28 -6.35
N ILE A 104 -7.21 0.16 -5.63
CA ILE A 104 -6.38 -1.05 -5.67
C ILE A 104 -7.14 -2.24 -5.07
N TRP A 105 -7.65 -2.11 -3.84
CA TRP A 105 -8.28 -3.21 -3.12
C TRP A 105 -9.55 -3.76 -3.80
N PRO A 106 -10.53 -2.93 -4.23
CA PRO A 106 -11.75 -3.45 -4.83
C PRO A 106 -11.49 -4.23 -6.14
N ASN A 107 -10.57 -3.75 -6.98
CA ASN A 107 -10.19 -4.44 -8.21
C ASN A 107 -9.45 -5.74 -7.91
N GLN A 108 -8.52 -5.74 -6.96
CA GLN A 108 -7.81 -6.95 -6.55
C GLN A 108 -8.73 -8.00 -5.93
N LYS A 109 -9.72 -7.58 -5.14
CA LYS A 109 -10.73 -8.48 -4.56
C LYS A 109 -11.51 -9.21 -5.67
N ARG A 110 -11.93 -8.50 -6.72
CA ARG A 110 -12.62 -9.10 -7.88
C ARG A 110 -11.74 -10.10 -8.64
N ILE A 111 -10.47 -9.77 -8.84
CA ILE A 111 -9.50 -10.68 -9.49
C ILE A 111 -9.30 -11.94 -8.66
N ILE A 112 -9.07 -11.80 -7.36
CA ILE A 112 -8.90 -12.93 -6.44
C ILE A 112 -10.12 -13.84 -6.47
N GLU A 113 -11.33 -13.26 -6.42
CA GLU A 113 -12.57 -14.02 -6.47
C GLU A 113 -12.71 -14.79 -7.78
N ALA A 114 -12.49 -14.13 -8.92
CA ALA A 114 -12.55 -14.76 -10.24
C ALA A 114 -11.57 -15.93 -10.36
N VAL A 115 -10.29 -15.70 -10.04
CA VAL A 115 -9.25 -16.73 -10.11
C VAL A 115 -9.52 -17.87 -9.12
N SER A 116 -10.05 -17.57 -7.94
CA SER A 116 -10.40 -18.59 -6.95
C SER A 116 -11.57 -19.47 -7.40
N LYS A 117 -12.56 -18.92 -8.13
CA LYS A 117 -13.63 -19.72 -8.74
C LYS A 117 -13.06 -20.63 -9.80
N THR A 118 -12.31 -20.08 -10.77
CA THR A 118 -11.62 -20.86 -11.81
C THR A 118 -10.77 -21.98 -11.23
N ALA A 119 -10.03 -21.74 -10.14
CA ALA A 119 -9.20 -22.73 -9.49
C ALA A 119 -9.98 -23.86 -8.78
N LYS A 120 -11.21 -23.59 -8.33
CA LYS A 120 -12.03 -24.55 -7.57
C LYS A 120 -12.87 -25.46 -8.47
N ASP A 121 -13.51 -24.89 -9.48
CA ASP A 121 -14.54 -25.59 -10.27
C ASP A 121 -14.37 -25.43 -11.80
N GLY A 122 -13.29 -24.79 -12.25
CA GLY A 122 -13.02 -24.58 -13.67
C GLY A 122 -13.87 -23.49 -14.32
N THR A 123 -14.63 -22.70 -13.55
CA THR A 123 -15.38 -21.55 -14.08
C THR A 123 -14.47 -20.64 -14.90
N PRO A 124 -14.77 -20.36 -16.18
CA PRO A 124 -13.96 -19.47 -17.00
C PRO A 124 -13.80 -18.09 -16.36
N ALA A 125 -12.59 -17.53 -16.44
CA ALA A 125 -12.35 -16.18 -15.95
C ALA A 125 -13.20 -15.16 -16.73
N PRO A 126 -13.87 -14.19 -16.07
CA PRO A 126 -14.64 -13.17 -16.75
C PRO A 126 -13.77 -12.34 -17.70
N ALA A 127 -14.32 -11.94 -18.85
CA ALA A 127 -13.60 -11.14 -19.84
C ALA A 127 -13.12 -9.78 -19.25
N GLU A 128 -13.86 -9.23 -18.29
CA GLU A 128 -13.54 -7.97 -17.62
C GLU A 128 -12.34 -8.08 -16.65
N MET A 129 -11.91 -9.29 -16.29
CA MET A 129 -10.82 -9.51 -15.32
C MET A 129 -9.53 -8.83 -15.74
N ALA A 130 -9.22 -8.83 -17.04
CA ALA A 130 -8.07 -8.13 -17.59
C ALA A 130 -8.12 -6.62 -17.33
N GLY A 131 -9.32 -6.03 -17.42
CA GLY A 131 -9.57 -4.62 -17.12
C GLY A 131 -9.32 -4.28 -15.66
N TRP A 132 -9.81 -5.11 -14.73
CA TRP A 132 -9.56 -4.92 -13.29
C TRP A 132 -8.07 -5.01 -12.97
N GLY A 133 -7.36 -5.96 -13.57
CA GLY A 133 -5.91 -6.12 -13.40
C GLY A 133 -5.12 -4.90 -13.88
N ARG A 134 -5.48 -4.37 -15.05
CA ARG A 134 -4.87 -3.14 -15.59
C ARG A 134 -5.10 -1.95 -14.67
N THR A 135 -6.35 -1.73 -14.24
CA THR A 135 -6.70 -0.61 -13.34
C THR A 135 -5.96 -0.71 -12.00
N ALA A 136 -5.96 -1.89 -11.38
CA ALA A 136 -5.24 -2.11 -10.13
C ALA A 136 -3.73 -1.87 -10.26
N LEU A 137 -3.12 -2.30 -11.38
CA LEU A 137 -1.69 -2.10 -11.63
C LEU A 137 -1.36 -0.62 -11.87
N LEU A 138 -2.16 0.09 -12.66
CA LEU A 138 -1.93 1.52 -12.90
C LEU A 138 -2.09 2.33 -11.61
N ALA A 139 -3.12 2.04 -10.81
CA ALA A 139 -3.28 2.65 -9.49
C ALA A 139 -2.08 2.35 -8.56
N SER A 140 -1.59 1.11 -8.57
CA SER A 140 -0.40 0.72 -7.81
C SER A 140 0.86 1.47 -8.26
N ARG A 141 1.03 1.69 -9.57
CA ARG A 141 2.16 2.47 -10.13
C ARG A 141 2.09 3.93 -9.75
N VAL A 142 0.89 4.53 -9.71
CA VAL A 142 0.71 5.89 -9.20
C VAL A 142 1.18 5.95 -7.74
N ASN A 143 0.76 5.01 -6.89
CA ASN A 143 1.26 4.95 -5.52
C ASN A 143 2.79 4.76 -5.46
N PHE A 144 3.35 3.89 -6.29
CA PHE A 144 4.80 3.68 -6.34
C PHE A 144 5.54 4.98 -6.69
N MET A 145 5.10 5.71 -7.71
CA MET A 145 5.71 6.98 -8.10
C MET A 145 5.54 8.06 -7.02
N LEU A 146 4.36 8.16 -6.40
CA LEU A 146 4.10 9.12 -5.31
C LEU A 146 4.87 8.77 -4.03
N SER A 147 5.20 7.49 -3.81
CA SER A 147 5.95 7.07 -2.63
C SER A 147 7.35 7.68 -2.57
N ILE A 148 7.97 7.99 -3.73
CA ILE A 148 9.30 8.56 -3.81
C ILE A 148 9.35 9.98 -3.20
N PRO A 149 8.59 10.98 -3.71
CA PRO A 149 8.56 12.31 -3.10
C PRO A 149 7.96 12.25 -1.69
N MET A 150 6.99 11.37 -1.41
CA MET A 150 6.45 11.18 -0.07
C MET A 150 7.55 10.81 0.93
N LEU A 151 8.35 9.77 0.65
CA LEU A 151 9.45 9.32 1.52
C LEU A 151 10.52 10.41 1.66
N PHE A 152 10.85 11.10 0.57
CA PHE A 152 11.78 12.22 0.59
C PHE A 152 11.32 13.29 1.59
N PHE A 153 10.07 13.76 1.49
CA PHE A 153 9.54 14.79 2.36
C PHE A 153 9.38 14.33 3.83
N MET A 154 9.03 13.06 4.04
CA MET A 154 8.99 12.46 5.39
C MET A 154 10.37 12.41 6.04
N GLY A 155 11.41 12.03 5.30
CA GLY A 155 12.79 11.99 5.81
C GLY A 155 13.40 13.39 5.97
N ALA A 156 13.10 14.29 5.03
CA ALA A 156 13.62 15.64 5.00
C ALA A 156 13.02 16.58 6.07
N GLY A 157 11.92 16.18 6.72
CA GLY A 157 11.22 17.00 7.70
C GLY A 157 12.05 17.44 8.92
N SER A 158 13.14 16.73 9.23
CA SER A 158 14.08 17.14 10.29
C SER A 158 15.15 18.15 9.83
N HIS A 159 15.32 18.29 8.52
CA HIS A 159 16.33 19.11 7.86
C HIS A 159 15.78 20.46 7.36
N PHE A 160 14.47 20.55 7.14
CA PHE A 160 13.77 21.79 6.77
C PHE A 160 12.83 22.20 7.90
N LYS A 161 13.32 23.08 8.80
CA LYS A 161 12.55 23.67 9.91
C LYS A 161 12.04 25.05 9.54
#